data_AF-A0A402C6I1-F1
#
_entry.id   AF-A0A402C6I1-F1
#
_cell.length_a   1.000
_cell.length_b   1.000
_cell.length_c   1.000
_cell.angle_alpha   90.00
_cell.angle_beta   90.00
_cell.angle_gamma   90.00
#
_symmetry.space_group_name_H-M   'P 1'
#
loop_
_entity.id
_entity.type
_entity.pdbx_description
1 polymer ?
#
loop_
_entity_poly.entity_id
_entity_poly.type
_entity_poly.pdbx_seq_one_letter_code
_entity_poly.pdbx_strand_id
1 'polypeptide(L)'
;MTTQMRGNTAMNARHAFYVVAGIAALLLTWPFAFDWIGDGGNILNPVEFFGDGIEPGGTAAFLSIDMLIAWTVFIVWVLTDTARIGLGRKWGVVFVLLSYIGVSMAFPFYLVARERFLSRVPSGRPDAKTPEDPASRVGRG
;
A
#
# COMPACT_ATOMS: atom_id res chain seq x y z
N MET A 1 12.61 -24.05 -15.45
CA MET A 1 13.44 -22.88 -15.08
C MET A 1 12.92 -21.54 -15.65
N THR A 2 12.22 -21.55 -16.79
CA THR A 2 11.65 -20.35 -17.47
C THR A 2 10.45 -19.71 -16.76
N THR A 3 9.60 -20.47 -16.06
CA THR A 3 8.40 -19.93 -15.37
C THR A 3 8.73 -19.07 -14.15
N GLN A 4 9.79 -19.42 -13.40
CA GLN A 4 10.25 -18.71 -12.21
C GLN A 4 10.84 -17.33 -12.55
N MET A 5 11.61 -17.23 -13.63
CA MET A 5 12.19 -15.96 -14.11
C MET A 5 11.11 -14.96 -14.53
N ARG A 6 10.05 -15.41 -15.21
CA ARG A 6 8.95 -14.55 -15.66
C ARG A 6 8.15 -13.95 -14.49
N GLY A 7 7.95 -14.74 -13.42
CA GLY A 7 7.29 -14.29 -12.19
C GLY A 7 8.06 -13.17 -11.48
N ASN A 8 9.38 -13.33 -11.34
CA ASN A 8 10.24 -12.33 -10.71
C ASN A 8 10.32 -11.02 -11.52
N THR A 9 10.43 -11.09 -12.85
CA THR A 9 10.48 -9.89 -13.69
C THR A 9 9.17 -9.11 -13.67
N ALA A 10 8.02 -9.79 -13.70
CA ALA A 10 6.72 -9.15 -13.61
C ALA A 10 6.50 -8.46 -12.25
N MET A 11 6.91 -9.09 -11.15
CA MET A 11 6.92 -8.46 -9.81
C MET A 11 7.83 -7.24 -9.76
N ASN A 12 9.06 -7.34 -10.29
CA ASN A 12 10.00 -6.22 -10.29
C ASN A 12 9.49 -5.04 -11.11
N ALA A 13 8.83 -5.30 -12.25
CA ALA A 13 8.20 -4.25 -13.05
C ALA A 13 7.06 -3.55 -12.32
N ARG A 14 6.21 -4.28 -11.59
CA ARG A 14 5.13 -3.71 -10.77
C ARG A 14 5.68 -2.85 -9.63
N HIS A 15 6.67 -3.34 -8.90
CA HIS A 15 7.33 -2.57 -7.84
C HIS A 15 7.97 -1.30 -8.38
N ALA A 16 8.66 -1.37 -9.53
CA ALA A 16 9.27 -0.21 -10.17
C ALA A 16 8.20 0.81 -10.56
N PHE A 17 7.07 0.37 -11.13
CA PHE A 17 5.95 1.24 -11.45
C PHE A 17 5.39 1.94 -10.21
N TYR A 18 5.15 1.21 -9.11
CA TYR A 18 4.67 1.81 -7.87
C TYR A 18 5.64 2.86 -7.31
N VAL A 19 6.93 2.56 -7.27
CA VAL A 19 7.95 3.50 -6.77
C VAL A 19 8.02 4.74 -7.66
N VAL A 20 8.04 4.57 -8.98
CA VAL A 20 8.07 5.70 -9.93
C VAL A 20 6.81 6.54 -9.81
N ALA A 21 5.63 5.92 -9.72
CA ALA A 21 4.37 6.64 -9.53
C ALA A 21 4.35 7.41 -8.21
N GLY A 22 4.87 6.83 -7.11
CA GLY A 22 4.98 7.50 -5.82
C GLY A 22 5.95 8.68 -5.84
N ILE A 23 7.12 8.54 -6.48
CA ILE A 23 8.08 9.63 -6.65
C ILE A 23 7.49 10.72 -7.53
N ALA A 24 6.87 10.37 -8.65
CA ALA A 24 6.22 11.32 -9.54
C ALA A 24 5.11 12.08 -8.82
N ALA A 25 4.28 11.38 -8.04
CA ALA A 25 3.25 12.02 -7.25
C ALA A 25 3.84 13.00 -6.22
N LEU A 26 4.88 12.59 -5.48
CA LEU A 26 5.56 13.47 -4.52
C LEU A 26 6.09 14.73 -5.20
N LEU A 27 6.80 14.58 -6.33
CA LEU A 27 7.42 15.71 -7.04
C LEU A 27 6.39 16.61 -7.72
N LEU A 28 5.27 16.06 -8.20
CA LEU A 28 4.23 16.83 -8.87
C LEU A 28 3.34 17.58 -7.87
N THR A 29 3.07 17.02 -6.68
CA THR A 29 2.18 17.66 -5.70
C THR A 29 2.92 18.59 -4.74
N TRP A 30 4.22 18.38 -4.49
CA TRP A 30 4.97 19.20 -3.53
C TRP A 30 5.09 20.69 -3.86
N PRO A 31 5.26 21.14 -5.13
CA PRO A 31 5.28 22.57 -5.43
C PRO A 31 4.00 23.27 -4.96
N PHE A 32 2.83 22.70 -5.27
CA PHE A 32 1.54 23.21 -4.82
C PHE A 32 1.39 23.16 -3.29
N ALA A 33 1.94 22.13 -2.65
CA ALA A 33 1.92 22.03 -1.19
C ALA A 33 2.79 23.10 -0.53
N PHE A 34 3.97 23.41 -1.09
CA PHE A 34 4.84 24.47 -0.58
C PHE A 34 4.26 25.85 -0.79
N ASP A 35 3.67 26.11 -1.95
CA ASP A 35 2.99 27.39 -2.22
C ASP A 35 1.84 27.60 -1.21
N TRP A 36 1.00 26.58 -1.00
CA TRP A 36 -0.11 26.66 -0.04
C TRP A 36 0.36 26.82 1.42
N ILE A 37 1.43 26.11 1.85
CA ILE A 37 2.03 26.31 3.17
C ILE A 37 2.63 27.72 3.29
N GLY A 38 3.22 28.24 2.21
CA GLY A 38 3.76 29.60 2.13
C GLY A 38 2.68 30.68 2.26
N ASP A 39 1.48 30.41 1.75
CA ASP A 39 0.31 31.27 1.86
C ASP A 39 -0.43 31.15 3.20
N GLY A 40 0.08 30.33 4.13
CA GLY A 40 -0.42 30.19 5.50
C GLY A 40 -1.14 28.86 5.80
N GLY A 41 -1.24 27.96 4.82
CA GLY A 41 -1.89 26.66 4.96
C GLY A 41 -1.16 25.69 5.90
N ASN A 42 -1.93 24.87 6.62
CA ASN A 42 -1.40 23.89 7.55
C ASN A 42 -1.63 22.45 7.09
N ILE A 43 -0.60 21.80 6.54
CA ILE A 43 -0.71 20.42 6.01
C ILE A 43 -0.95 19.35 7.09
N LEU A 44 -0.70 19.69 8.35
CA LEU A 44 -0.97 18.81 9.48
C LEU A 44 -2.44 18.92 9.95
N ASN A 45 -3.18 19.90 9.44
CA ASN A 45 -4.60 20.08 9.72
C ASN A 45 -5.45 19.63 8.50
N PRO A 46 -5.91 18.37 8.47
CA PRO A 46 -6.70 17.87 7.35
C PRO A 46 -8.00 18.66 7.14
N VAL A 47 -8.59 19.24 8.19
CA VAL A 47 -9.83 20.02 8.05
C VAL A 47 -9.59 21.28 7.21
N GLU A 48 -8.46 21.94 7.43
CA GLU A 48 -8.04 23.14 6.70
C GLU A 48 -7.58 22.78 5.28
N PHE A 49 -6.78 21.72 5.14
CA PHE A 49 -6.32 21.22 3.83
C PHE A 49 -7.47 20.87 2.87
N PHE A 50 -8.47 20.12 3.34
CA PHE A 50 -9.63 19.78 2.51
C PHE A 50 -10.64 20.93 2.43
N GLY A 51 -10.73 21.77 3.46
CA GLY A 51 -11.58 22.97 3.49
C GLY A 51 -11.20 23.97 2.41
N ASP A 52 -9.91 24.30 2.33
CA ASP A 52 -9.35 25.22 1.33
C ASP A 52 -9.46 24.66 -0.10
N GLY A 53 -9.46 23.33 -0.26
CA GLY A 53 -9.74 22.69 -1.54
C GLY A 53 -11.21 22.70 -1.96
N ILE A 54 -12.13 22.85 -0.99
CA ILE A 54 -13.58 22.92 -1.19
C ILE A 54 -14.05 24.36 -1.40
N GLU A 55 -13.40 25.34 -0.78
CA GLU A 55 -13.77 26.77 -0.80
C GLU A 55 -13.88 27.36 -2.22
N PRO A 56 -13.00 27.05 -3.20
CA PRO A 56 -13.12 27.51 -4.58
C PRO A 56 -14.34 26.94 -5.33
N GLY A 57 -14.97 25.88 -4.79
CA GLY A 57 -16.12 25.21 -5.38
C GLY A 57 -15.83 24.39 -6.64
N GLY A 58 -16.88 23.96 -7.33
CA GLY A 58 -16.79 23.26 -8.61
C GLY A 58 -16.00 21.95 -8.57
N THR A 59 -15.10 21.75 -9.54
CA THR A 59 -14.31 20.51 -9.68
C THR A 59 -13.32 20.31 -8.53
N ALA A 60 -12.80 21.38 -7.93
CA ALA A 60 -11.86 21.31 -6.81
C ALA A 60 -12.53 20.72 -5.55
N ALA A 61 -13.77 21.15 -5.27
CA ALA A 61 -14.57 20.60 -4.17
C ALA A 61 -14.90 19.11 -4.36
N PHE A 62 -15.28 18.72 -5.58
CA PHE A 62 -15.52 17.31 -5.89
C PHE A 62 -14.27 16.44 -5.68
N LEU A 63 -13.13 16.86 -6.23
CA LEU A 63 -11.88 16.11 -6.13
C LEU A 63 -11.35 16.06 -4.69
N SER A 64 -11.54 17.12 -3.91
CA SER A 64 -11.18 17.17 -2.49
C SER A 64 -12.03 16.21 -1.65
N ILE A 65 -13.35 16.17 -1.86
CA ILE A 65 -14.25 15.25 -1.16
C ILE A 65 -13.97 13.80 -1.56
N ASP A 66 -13.80 13.53 -2.85
CA ASP A 66 -13.48 12.18 -3.36
C ASP A 66 -12.16 11.68 -2.76
N MET A 67 -11.13 12.53 -2.74
CA MET A 67 -9.83 12.23 -2.14
C MET A 67 -9.92 12.02 -0.62
N LEU A 68 -10.71 12.83 0.11
CA LEU A 68 -10.93 12.68 1.55
C LEU A 68 -11.54 11.31 1.89
N ILE A 69 -12.53 10.88 1.11
CA ILE A 69 -13.17 9.56 1.27
C ILE A 69 -12.16 8.45 0.96
N ALA A 70 -11.44 8.54 -0.16
CA ALA A 70 -10.42 7.57 -0.54
C ALA A 70 -9.32 7.44 0.52
N TRP A 71 -8.87 8.57 1.09
CA TRP A 71 -7.90 8.61 2.17
C TRP A 71 -8.40 7.97 3.46
N THR A 72 -9.65 8.24 3.86
CA THR A 72 -10.26 7.64 5.04
C THR A 72 -10.34 6.11 4.91
N VAL A 73 -10.79 5.63 3.74
CA VAL A 73 -10.84 4.20 3.43
C VAL A 73 -9.43 3.61 3.45
N PHE A 74 -8.43 4.31 2.89
CA PHE A 74 -7.03 3.89 2.91
C PHE A 74 -6.50 3.70 4.35
N ILE A 75 -6.77 4.64 5.26
CA ILE A 75 -6.34 4.53 6.67
C ILE A 75 -6.93 3.28 7.32
N VAL A 76 -8.26 3.09 7.22
CA VAL A 76 -8.94 1.93 7.81
C VAL A 76 -8.40 0.63 7.21
N TRP A 77 -8.21 0.61 5.90
CA TRP A 77 -7.69 -0.55 5.19
C TRP A 77 -6.24 -0.89 5.59
N VAL A 78 -5.32 0.07 5.61
CA VAL A 78 -3.92 -0.17 6.00
C VAL A 78 -3.81 -0.64 7.44
N LEU A 79 -4.55 -0.02 8.37
CA LEU A 79 -4.50 -0.43 9.78
C LEU A 79 -5.04 -1.86 9.99
N THR A 80 -6.09 -2.23 9.27
CA THR A 80 -6.68 -3.58 9.36
C THR A 80 -5.85 -4.61 8.61
N ASP A 81 -5.34 -4.30 7.42
CA ASP A 81 -4.54 -5.20 6.59
C ASP A 81 -3.17 -5.45 7.23
N THR A 82 -2.47 -4.45 7.77
CA THR A 82 -1.19 -4.65 8.47
C THR A 82 -1.30 -5.53 9.72
N ALA A 83 -2.41 -5.41 10.46
CA ALA A 83 -2.72 -6.29 11.57
C ALA A 83 -3.06 -7.71 11.09
N ARG A 84 -3.83 -7.83 10.00
CA ARG A 84 -4.27 -9.11 9.43
C ARG A 84 -3.13 -9.92 8.82
N ILE A 85 -2.23 -9.28 8.07
CA ILE A 85 -1.09 -9.95 7.44
C ILE A 85 0.01 -10.27 8.45
N GLY A 86 -0.02 -9.71 9.67
CA GLY A 86 1.01 -9.95 10.68
C GLY A 86 2.27 -9.09 10.52
N LEU A 87 2.22 -8.05 9.66
CA LEU A 87 3.32 -7.07 9.53
C LEU A 87 3.51 -6.26 10.82
N GLY A 88 2.44 -6.16 11.62
CA GLY A 88 2.45 -5.54 12.94
C GLY A 88 1.89 -4.12 12.94
N ARG A 89 1.17 -3.76 14.01
CA ARG A 89 0.41 -2.51 14.13
C ARG A 89 1.27 -1.24 14.02
N LYS A 90 2.57 -1.34 14.37
CA LYS A 90 3.56 -0.26 14.22
C LYS A 90 3.72 0.18 12.76
N TRP A 91 3.77 -0.77 11.83
CA TRP A 91 3.92 -0.47 10.40
C TRP A 91 2.65 0.18 9.84
N GLY A 92 1.46 -0.27 10.26
CA GLY A 92 0.20 0.40 9.91
C GLY A 92 0.20 1.88 10.31
N VAL A 93 0.64 2.19 11.53
CA VAL A 93 0.77 3.58 12.01
C VAL A 93 1.78 4.37 11.17
N VAL A 94 2.94 3.79 10.82
CA VAL A 94 3.94 4.47 9.97
C VAL A 94 3.34 4.85 8.60
N PHE A 95 2.59 3.95 7.96
CA PHE A 95 1.95 4.25 6.67
C PHE A 95 0.81 5.25 6.78
N VAL A 96 0.08 5.26 7.89
CA VAL A 96 -0.92 6.30 8.17
C VAL A 96 -0.23 7.65 8.31
N LEU A 97 0.85 7.76 9.10
CA LEU A 97 1.62 9.00 9.22
C LEU A 97 2.20 9.44 7.88
N LEU A 98 2.70 8.51 7.07
CA LEU A 98 3.20 8.80 5.73
C LEU A 98 2.10 9.34 4.80
N SER A 99 0.86 8.89 4.99
CA SER A 99 -0.28 9.35 4.17
C SER A 99 -0.71 10.77 4.45
N TYR A 100 -0.42 11.32 5.64
CA TYR A 100 -0.60 12.75 5.93
C TYR A 100 0.32 13.64 5.10
N ILE A 101 1.51 13.14 4.72
CA ILE A 101 2.43 13.88 3.83
C ILE A 101 1.98 13.74 2.37
N GLY A 102 1.35 12.61 2.03
CA GLY A 102 0.78 12.38 0.71
C GLY A 102 0.29 10.95 0.52
N VAL A 103 -1.01 10.77 0.33
CA VAL A 103 -1.65 9.46 0.09
C VAL A 103 -1.11 8.80 -1.18
N SER A 104 -0.90 9.61 -2.22
CA SER A 104 -0.37 9.18 -3.52
C SER A 104 1.04 8.60 -3.45
N MET A 105 1.83 8.97 -2.44
CA MET A 105 3.12 8.34 -2.14
C MET A 105 2.95 7.18 -1.14
N ALA A 106 2.18 7.36 -0.07
CA ALA A 106 2.02 6.32 0.95
C ALA A 106 1.43 5.02 0.39
N PHE A 107 0.48 5.12 -0.54
CA PHE A 107 -0.19 3.99 -1.17
C PHE A 107 0.77 3.06 -1.95
N PRO A 108 1.55 3.52 -2.94
CA PRO A 108 2.49 2.65 -3.65
C PRO A 108 3.58 2.07 -2.74
N PHE A 109 4.09 2.83 -1.77
CA PHE A 109 5.07 2.30 -0.80
C PHE A 109 4.45 1.20 0.07
N TYR A 110 3.19 1.35 0.46
CA TYR A 110 2.45 0.32 1.18
C TYR A 110 2.33 -0.97 0.35
N LEU A 111 1.96 -0.86 -0.93
CA LEU A 111 1.82 -2.01 -1.83
C LEU A 111 3.12 -2.80 -1.93
N VAL A 112 4.26 -2.11 -2.12
CA VAL A 112 5.58 -2.75 -2.18
C VAL A 112 5.92 -3.48 -0.88
N ALA A 113 5.68 -2.84 0.28
CA ALA A 113 5.97 -3.44 1.57
C ALA A 113 5.09 -4.69 1.83
N ARG A 114 3.81 -4.59 1.47
CA ARG A 114 2.83 -5.68 1.58
C ARG A 114 3.20 -6.86 0.69
N GLU A 115 3.52 -6.63 -0.59
CA GLU A 115 3.91 -7.69 -1.52
C GLU A 115 5.19 -8.39 -1.05
N ARG A 116 6.22 -7.63 -0.64
CA ARG A 116 7.45 -8.19 -0.08
C ARG A 116 7.21 -9.03 1.16
N PHE A 117 6.30 -8.61 2.04
CA PHE A 117 5.96 -9.37 3.24
C PHE A 117 5.25 -10.67 2.86
N LEU A 118 4.22 -10.61 2.01
CA LEU A 118 3.48 -11.79 1.55
C LEU A 118 4.35 -12.79 0.79
N SER A 119 5.35 -12.33 0.03
CA SER A 119 6.33 -13.23 -0.62
C SER A 119 7.27 -13.92 0.36
N ARG A 120 7.47 -13.36 1.56
CA ARG A 120 8.34 -13.92 2.60
C ARG A 120 7.62 -14.87 3.54
N VAL A 121 6.30 -14.75 3.68
CA VAL A 121 5.50 -15.72 4.43
C VAL A 121 5.38 -16.97 3.55
N PRO A 122 5.98 -18.11 3.92
CA PRO A 122 5.71 -19.36 3.21
C PRO A 122 4.22 -19.60 3.35
N SER A 123 3.48 -19.57 2.24
CA SER A 123 2.12 -20.05 2.24
C SER A 123 2.19 -21.49 2.72
N GLY A 124 1.80 -21.72 3.98
CA GLY A 124 1.56 -23.03 4.54
C GLY A 124 0.37 -23.63 3.81
N ARG A 125 0.54 -23.98 2.54
CA ARG A 125 -0.27 -25.00 1.91
C ARG A 125 0.27 -26.28 2.55
N PRO A 126 -0.48 -26.95 3.45
CA PRO A 126 -0.07 -28.28 3.85
C PRO A 126 0.05 -29.06 2.55
N ASP A 127 1.26 -29.50 2.25
CA ASP A 127 1.51 -30.45 1.17
C ASP A 127 0.45 -31.54 1.37
N ALA A 128 -0.48 -31.61 0.42
CA ALA A 128 -1.49 -32.64 0.41
C ALA A 128 -0.70 -33.94 0.56
N LYS A 129 -0.86 -34.58 1.73
CA LYS A 129 -0.14 -35.79 2.11
C LYS A 129 -0.08 -36.65 0.85
N THR A 130 1.11 -36.85 0.31
CA THR A 130 1.34 -37.88 -0.70
C THR A 130 0.66 -39.11 -0.14
N PRO A 131 -0.37 -39.67 -0.81
CA PRO A 131 -1.05 -40.85 -0.29
C PRO A 131 0.02 -41.87 0.00
N GLU A 132 0.16 -42.27 1.27
CA GLU A 132 1.14 -43.28 1.66
C GLU A 132 0.91 -44.49 0.75
N ASP A 133 1.96 -44.86 0.01
CA ASP A 133 1.94 -46.00 -0.87
C ASP A 133 1.67 -47.26 -0.01
N PRO A 134 0.51 -47.93 -0.20
CA PRO A 134 0.17 -49.12 0.57
C PRO A 134 1.16 -50.27 0.38
N ALA A 135 2.04 -50.21 -0.64
CA ALA A 135 3.08 -51.21 -0.88
C ALA A 135 4.20 -51.19 0.19
N SER A 136 4.38 -50.10 0.95
CA SER A 136 5.40 -50.03 1.99
C SER A 136 5.09 -50.85 3.26
N ARG A 137 3.84 -51.29 3.41
CA ARG A 137 3.36 -52.03 4.60
C ARG A 137 3.53 -53.56 4.52
N VAL A 138 3.83 -54.11 3.34
CA VAL A 138 3.81 -55.57 3.09
C VAL A 138 5.18 -56.25 3.31
N GLY A 139 6.23 -55.50 3.69
CA GLY A 139 7.60 -56.04 3.86
C GLY A 139 8.10 -56.21 5.30
N ARG A 140 7.24 -56.06 6.31
CA ARG A 140 7.59 -56.29 7.72
C ARG A 140 6.52 -57.14 8.40
N GLY A 141 6.58 -58.45 8.17
CA GLY A 141 5.79 -59.47 8.84
C GLY A 141 6.53 -60.79 8.77
#